data_AF-A0A072N8N0-F1
#
_entry.id   AF-A0A072N8N0-F1
#
_cell.length_a   1.000
_cell.length_b   1.000
_cell.length_c   1.000
_cell.angle_alpha   90.00
_cell.angle_beta   90.00
_cell.angle_gamma   90.00
#
_symmetry.space_group_name_H-M   'P 1'
#
loop_
_entity.id
_entity.type
_entity.pdbx_description
1 polymer ?
#
loop_
_entity_poly.entity_id
_entity_poly.type
_entity_poly.pdbx_seq_one_letter_code
_entity_poly.pdbx_strand_id
1 'polypeptide(L)'
;MGGRRGSRVSVRLGGALLAGLVLLSAPVALALPKYRTEAARFLGHDKDDPLWQLSGKVMPCVTCHTQPQGGEGWNAFGQSLQAEFRAQPTASFRTVLRSVLAREADADADGYPDALELFARTLPGDPTSKPAKSLGDLRAEFERAGGLPGEEQASPGAGKSR
;
A
#
# COMPACT_ATOMS: atom_id res chain seq x y z
N MET A 1 56.72 44.99 -58.25
CA MET A 1 57.59 44.63 -57.11
C MET A 1 56.70 44.18 -55.94
N GLY A 2 57.05 43.02 -55.34
CA GLY A 2 56.56 42.37 -54.09
C GLY A 2 55.16 42.69 -53.54
N GLY A 3 54.27 41.76 -53.21
CA GLY A 3 54.45 40.38 -52.72
C GLY A 3 53.83 40.22 -51.31
N ARG A 4 53.23 39.03 -51.07
CA ARG A 4 52.73 38.42 -49.80
C ARG A 4 51.27 38.74 -49.44
N ARG A 5 50.33 37.77 -49.50
CA ARG A 5 50.09 36.52 -48.72
C ARG A 5 49.53 36.75 -47.31
N GLY A 6 48.40 36.07 -47.03
CA GLY A 6 47.86 35.81 -45.68
C GLY A 6 46.34 35.69 -45.78
N SER A 7 45.76 34.51 -45.98
CA SER A 7 45.51 33.42 -45.02
C SER A 7 44.03 33.40 -44.61
N ARG A 8 43.36 32.32 -45.03
CA ARG A 8 41.97 32.00 -44.69
C ARG A 8 41.87 31.66 -43.21
N VAL A 9 40.81 32.12 -42.55
CA VAL A 9 40.32 31.52 -41.30
C VAL A 9 38.89 31.09 -41.54
N SER A 10 38.71 29.79 -41.72
CA SER A 10 37.40 29.13 -41.72
C SER A 10 36.94 28.97 -40.28
N VAL A 11 35.91 29.71 -39.87
CA VAL A 11 35.20 29.46 -38.62
C VAL A 11 34.03 28.53 -38.93
N ARG A 12 34.19 27.24 -38.62
CA ARG A 12 33.07 26.29 -38.57
C ARG A 12 32.31 26.54 -37.27
N LEU A 13 31.19 27.24 -37.37
CA LEU A 13 30.21 27.40 -36.29
C LEU A 13 28.99 26.53 -36.61
N GLY A 14 28.50 25.79 -35.61
CA GLY A 14 27.13 25.28 -35.60
C GLY A 14 27.02 23.76 -35.81
N GLY A 15 27.07 23.01 -34.71
CA GLY A 15 26.74 21.59 -34.75
C GLY A 15 27.01 20.82 -33.46
N ALA A 16 26.75 21.39 -32.29
CA ALA A 16 26.79 20.62 -31.04
C ALA A 16 26.05 21.38 -29.93
N LEU A 17 24.71 21.30 -29.88
CA LEU A 17 23.91 21.73 -28.72
C LEU A 17 22.45 21.24 -28.81
N LEU A 18 22.23 19.95 -29.07
CA LEU A 18 20.89 19.32 -28.95
C LEU A 18 21.02 17.86 -28.45
N ALA A 19 21.76 17.65 -27.36
CA ALA A 19 21.77 16.37 -26.67
C ALA A 19 22.02 16.58 -25.18
N GLY A 20 20.96 16.86 -24.42
CA GLY A 20 21.10 16.94 -22.97
C GLY A 20 20.00 17.70 -22.27
N LEU A 21 18.76 17.23 -22.34
CA LEU A 21 17.76 17.50 -21.29
C LEU A 21 16.57 16.53 -21.37
N VAL A 22 16.84 15.23 -21.25
CA VAL A 22 15.80 14.22 -20.97
C VAL A 22 16.29 13.39 -19.80
N LEU A 23 16.33 14.00 -18.61
CA LEU A 23 16.73 13.34 -17.37
C LEU A 23 15.88 13.93 -16.25
N LEU A 24 15.15 13.05 -15.56
CA LEU A 24 14.36 13.24 -14.33
C LEU A 24 12.89 13.70 -14.46
N SER A 25 12.06 12.86 -15.06
CA SER A 25 10.62 12.79 -14.73
C SER A 25 10.23 11.37 -14.27
N ALA A 26 11.13 10.67 -13.58
CA ALA A 26 10.73 9.47 -12.85
C ALA A 26 9.90 9.91 -11.64
N PRO A 27 8.62 9.47 -11.51
CA PRO A 27 7.87 9.73 -10.30
C PRO A 27 8.64 9.11 -9.14
N VAL A 28 9.03 9.95 -8.17
CA VAL A 28 9.62 9.48 -6.92
C VAL A 28 8.55 8.65 -6.23
N ALA A 29 8.68 7.34 -6.29
CA ALA A 29 7.84 6.42 -5.53
C ALA A 29 8.15 6.67 -4.04
N LEU A 30 7.35 7.50 -3.39
CA LEU A 30 7.42 7.71 -1.96
C LEU A 30 7.11 6.37 -1.28
N ALA A 31 8.01 5.91 -0.40
CA ALA A 31 7.79 4.72 0.39
C ALA A 31 6.43 4.78 1.09
N LEU A 32 5.76 3.64 1.22
CA LEU A 32 4.48 3.60 1.91
C LEU A 32 4.64 4.10 3.36
N PRO A 33 3.67 4.89 3.86
CA PRO A 33 3.60 5.23 5.28
C PRO A 33 3.69 3.99 6.18
N LYS A 34 4.34 4.12 7.34
CA LYS A 34 4.56 3.02 8.30
C LYS A 34 3.29 2.22 8.63
N TYR A 35 2.17 2.91 8.86
CA TYR A 35 0.93 2.22 9.21
C TYR A 35 0.46 1.27 8.09
N ARG A 36 0.68 1.61 6.81
CA ARG A 36 0.31 0.74 5.67
C ARG A 36 1.22 -0.46 5.58
N THR A 37 2.53 -0.28 5.83
CA THR A 37 3.46 -1.42 5.81
C THR A 37 3.27 -2.35 7.00
N GLU A 38 2.94 -1.80 8.18
CA GLU A 38 2.55 -2.58 9.36
C GLU A 38 1.27 -3.37 9.15
N ALA A 39 0.27 -2.77 8.48
CA ALA A 39 -1.00 -3.42 8.12
C ALA A 39 -0.76 -4.54 7.10
N ALA A 40 -0.03 -4.26 6.03
CA ALA A 40 0.28 -5.25 5.00
C ALA A 40 0.98 -6.48 5.59
N ARG A 41 1.96 -6.28 6.50
CA ARG A 41 2.61 -7.38 7.22
C ARG A 41 1.66 -8.13 8.15
N PHE A 42 0.83 -7.39 8.90
CA PHE A 42 -0.16 -7.98 9.80
C PHE A 42 -1.17 -8.86 9.05
N LEU A 43 -1.61 -8.42 7.87
CA LEU A 43 -2.53 -9.17 7.00
C LEU A 43 -1.80 -10.19 6.10
N GLY A 44 -0.46 -10.25 6.16
CA GLY A 44 0.35 -11.14 5.34
C GLY A 44 0.35 -10.83 3.84
N HIS A 45 -0.01 -9.60 3.44
CA HIS A 45 -0.05 -9.13 2.06
C HIS A 45 1.34 -8.80 1.47
N ASP A 46 2.39 -8.97 2.27
CA ASP A 46 3.79 -8.68 1.97
C ASP A 46 4.55 -9.84 1.29
N LYS A 47 3.91 -10.98 1.07
CA LYS A 47 4.60 -12.21 0.63
C LYS A 47 4.70 -12.38 -0.88
N ASP A 48 3.81 -11.76 -1.64
CA ASP A 48 3.64 -12.03 -3.08
C ASP A 48 4.39 -11.05 -3.99
N ASP A 49 4.90 -9.94 -3.44
CA ASP A 49 5.58 -8.87 -4.19
C ASP A 49 6.91 -8.50 -3.50
N PRO A 50 8.07 -8.68 -4.16
CA PRO A 50 9.37 -8.34 -3.58
C PRO A 50 9.56 -6.82 -3.35
N LEU A 51 8.71 -5.98 -3.95
CA LEU A 51 8.69 -4.53 -3.78
C LEU A 51 7.44 -4.05 -3.04
N TRP A 52 6.81 -4.91 -2.23
CA TRP A 52 5.55 -4.61 -1.54
C TRP A 52 5.57 -3.30 -0.74
N GLN A 53 6.71 -2.91 -0.17
CA GLN A 53 6.87 -1.66 0.60
C GLN A 53 6.67 -0.39 -0.24
N LEU A 54 6.75 -0.52 -1.57
CA LEU A 54 6.53 0.53 -2.55
C LEU A 54 5.17 0.38 -3.26
N SER A 55 4.47 -0.72 -3.02
CA SER A 55 3.28 -1.11 -3.77
C SER A 55 2.01 -0.69 -3.04
N GLY A 56 1.34 0.35 -3.52
CA GLY A 56 0.06 0.79 -2.96
C GLY A 56 -1.04 -0.28 -2.95
N LYS A 57 -0.83 -1.39 -3.66
CA LYS A 57 -1.75 -2.53 -3.80
C LYS A 57 -1.83 -3.39 -2.55
N VAL A 58 -0.80 -3.44 -1.71
CA VAL A 58 -0.82 -4.31 -0.52
C VAL A 58 -1.66 -3.77 0.63
N MET A 59 -2.01 -2.48 0.58
CA MET A 59 -2.98 -1.85 1.48
C MET A 59 -3.50 -0.57 0.80
N PRO A 60 -4.44 -0.67 -0.15
CA PRO A 60 -4.98 0.49 -0.86
C PRO A 60 -5.62 1.52 0.09
N CYS A 61 -5.55 2.81 -0.22
CA CYS A 61 -6.24 3.81 0.62
C CYS A 61 -7.75 3.57 0.66
N VAL A 62 -8.32 3.03 -0.44
CA VAL A 62 -9.73 2.68 -0.54
C VAL A 62 -10.18 1.58 0.42
N THR A 63 -9.24 0.89 1.08
CA THR A 63 -9.59 -0.04 2.16
C THR A 63 -10.27 0.69 3.32
N CYS A 64 -9.90 1.94 3.62
CA CYS A 64 -10.49 2.73 4.72
C CYS A 64 -11.15 4.05 4.26
N HIS A 65 -10.80 4.54 3.08
CA HIS A 65 -11.29 5.80 2.55
C HIS A 65 -12.19 5.59 1.33
N THR A 66 -12.99 6.59 1.01
CA THR A 66 -13.77 6.59 -0.24
C THR A 66 -12.94 7.02 -1.45
N GLN A 67 -11.80 7.69 -1.22
CA GLN A 67 -10.94 8.23 -2.26
C GLN A 67 -9.67 7.39 -2.46
N PRO A 68 -9.22 7.15 -3.71
CA PRO A 68 -7.99 6.40 -4.01
C PRO A 68 -6.71 7.00 -3.42
N GLN A 69 -6.65 8.32 -3.27
CA GLN A 69 -5.56 9.03 -2.62
C GLN A 69 -5.63 9.01 -1.08
N GLY A 70 -6.73 8.53 -0.49
CA GLY A 70 -7.02 8.67 0.94
C GLY A 70 -7.46 10.08 1.31
N GLY A 71 -7.44 10.40 2.61
CA GLY A 71 -7.76 11.74 3.12
C GLY A 71 -9.19 11.88 3.61
N GLU A 72 -9.89 12.94 3.21
CA GLU A 72 -11.25 13.19 3.64
C GLU A 72 -12.22 12.14 3.10
N GLY A 73 -13.17 11.73 3.94
CA GLY A 73 -14.13 10.68 3.63
C GLY A 73 -13.66 9.29 4.08
N TRP A 74 -14.49 8.65 4.88
CA TRP A 74 -14.28 7.30 5.40
C TRP A 74 -15.37 6.39 4.85
N ASN A 75 -14.97 5.23 4.32
CA ASN A 75 -15.93 4.18 3.99
C ASN A 75 -16.44 3.52 5.28
N ALA A 76 -17.32 2.53 5.18
CA ALA A 76 -17.91 1.90 6.36
C ALA A 76 -16.86 1.29 7.31
N PHE A 77 -15.91 0.52 6.78
CA PHE A 77 -14.78 -0.03 7.55
C PHE A 77 -13.90 1.06 8.20
N GLY A 78 -13.63 2.13 7.46
CA GLY A 78 -12.90 3.29 7.93
C GLY A 78 -13.56 3.95 9.13
N GLN A 79 -14.90 4.01 9.16
CA GLN A 79 -15.66 4.51 10.30
C GLN A 79 -15.51 3.60 11.53
N SER A 80 -15.43 2.28 11.35
CA SER A 80 -15.13 1.33 12.42
C SER A 80 -13.75 1.59 13.03
N LEU A 81 -12.72 1.84 12.20
CA LEU A 81 -11.39 2.22 12.68
C LEU A 81 -11.41 3.58 13.41
N GLN A 82 -12.13 4.58 12.90
CA GLN A 82 -12.26 5.87 13.57
C GLN A 82 -12.94 5.76 14.94
N ALA A 83 -14.01 4.97 15.03
CA ALA A 83 -14.68 4.70 16.29
C ALA A 83 -13.71 4.06 17.30
N GLU A 84 -12.88 3.13 16.83
CA GLU A 84 -11.92 2.46 17.69
C GLU A 84 -10.76 3.35 18.13
N PHE A 85 -10.22 4.18 17.25
CA PHE A 85 -9.23 5.19 17.63
C PHE A 85 -9.78 6.20 18.64
N ARG A 86 -11.08 6.57 18.55
CA ARG A 86 -11.71 7.43 19.57
C ARG A 86 -11.82 6.73 20.92
N ALA A 87 -12.08 5.42 20.94
CA ALA A 87 -12.12 4.63 22.16
C ALA A 87 -10.70 4.37 22.74
N GLN A 88 -9.69 4.28 21.88
CA GLN A 88 -8.30 3.98 22.24
C GLN A 88 -7.32 5.00 21.64
N PRO A 89 -7.31 6.25 22.11
CA PRO A 89 -6.59 7.35 21.45
C PRO A 89 -5.06 7.21 21.43
N THR A 90 -4.50 6.34 22.28
CA THR A 90 -3.06 6.07 22.37
C THR A 90 -2.66 4.74 21.73
N ALA A 91 -3.61 3.96 21.22
CA ALA A 91 -3.31 2.67 20.62
C ALA A 91 -2.63 2.83 19.26
N SER A 92 -1.77 1.85 18.93
CA SER A 92 -1.17 1.78 17.60
C SER A 92 -2.22 1.43 16.54
N PHE A 93 -1.97 1.79 15.28
CA PHE A 93 -2.83 1.38 14.17
C PHE A 93 -3.03 -0.14 14.11
N ARG A 94 -1.96 -0.91 14.36
CA ARG A 94 -2.03 -2.37 14.42
C ARG A 94 -3.00 -2.87 15.50
N THR A 95 -2.91 -2.31 16.71
CA THR A 95 -3.79 -2.67 17.83
C THR A 95 -5.24 -2.36 17.49
N VAL A 96 -5.50 -1.18 16.93
CA VAL A 96 -6.84 -0.76 16.50
C VAL A 96 -7.37 -1.66 15.38
N LEU A 97 -6.59 -1.91 14.34
CA LEU A 97 -6.96 -2.80 13.24
C LEU A 97 -7.32 -4.20 13.76
N ARG A 98 -6.48 -4.78 14.62
CA ARG A 98 -6.75 -6.08 15.23
C ARG A 98 -8.04 -6.08 16.05
N SER A 99 -8.25 -5.05 16.88
CA SER A 99 -9.47 -4.92 17.71
C SER A 99 -10.73 -4.86 16.86
N VAL A 100 -10.71 -4.10 15.76
CA VAL A 100 -11.84 -4.02 14.81
C VAL A 100 -12.09 -5.38 14.16
N LEU A 101 -11.05 -6.02 13.61
CA LEU A 101 -11.20 -7.29 12.91
C LEU A 101 -11.63 -8.45 13.83
N ALA A 102 -11.22 -8.42 15.10
CA ALA A 102 -11.61 -9.43 16.08
C ALA A 102 -13.11 -9.42 16.45
N ARG A 103 -13.87 -8.41 16.02
CA ARG A 103 -15.32 -8.31 16.26
C ARG A 103 -16.15 -9.13 15.30
N GLU A 104 -15.54 -9.64 14.23
CA GLU A 104 -16.25 -10.31 13.13
C GLU A 104 -17.41 -9.48 12.57
N ALA A 105 -17.24 -8.14 12.58
CA ALA A 105 -18.19 -7.24 11.95
C ALA A 105 -18.12 -7.36 10.43
N ASP A 106 -19.21 -7.00 9.77
CA ASP A 106 -19.39 -6.89 8.32
C ASP A 106 -19.80 -5.43 8.08
N ALA A 107 -18.83 -4.57 7.81
CA ALA A 107 -19.02 -3.13 7.89
C ALA A 107 -19.90 -2.59 6.76
N ASP A 108 -19.86 -3.18 5.57
CA ASP A 108 -20.69 -2.78 4.42
C ASP A 108 -21.94 -3.66 4.21
N ALA A 109 -22.17 -4.62 5.10
CA ALA A 109 -23.34 -5.49 5.17
C ALA A 109 -23.51 -6.36 3.92
N ASP A 110 -22.41 -6.83 3.35
CA ASP A 110 -22.38 -7.60 2.12
C ASP A 110 -22.46 -9.13 2.36
N GLY A 111 -22.38 -9.57 3.61
CA GLY A 111 -22.41 -10.95 4.06
C GLY A 111 -21.04 -11.55 4.42
N TYR A 112 -19.94 -10.81 4.27
CA TYR A 112 -18.60 -11.25 4.64
C TYR A 112 -18.03 -10.40 5.80
N PRO A 113 -17.54 -11.03 6.88
CA PRO A 113 -16.82 -10.30 7.92
C PRO A 113 -15.54 -9.65 7.39
N ASP A 114 -15.22 -8.46 7.91
CA ASP A 114 -14.11 -7.60 7.47
C ASP A 114 -12.76 -8.36 7.43
N ALA A 115 -12.53 -9.26 8.41
CA ALA A 115 -11.31 -10.05 8.50
C ALA A 115 -11.17 -11.05 7.34
N LEU A 116 -12.28 -11.65 6.91
CA LEU A 116 -12.30 -12.60 5.80
C LEU A 116 -12.13 -11.89 4.47
N GLU A 117 -12.71 -10.71 4.32
CA GLU A 117 -12.51 -9.87 3.14
C GLU A 117 -11.06 -9.46 2.95
N LEU A 118 -10.43 -8.95 4.00
CA LEU A 118 -9.00 -8.62 3.95
C LEU A 118 -8.16 -9.86 3.65
N PHE A 119 -8.47 -11.01 4.25
CA PHE A 119 -7.81 -12.27 3.92
C PHE A 119 -7.98 -12.65 2.43
N ALA A 120 -9.17 -12.43 1.87
CA ALA A 120 -9.48 -12.65 0.45
C ALA A 120 -8.97 -11.54 -0.49
N ARG A 121 -8.30 -10.50 0.04
CA ARG A 121 -7.85 -9.31 -0.69
C ARG A 121 -9.00 -8.52 -1.34
N THR A 122 -10.14 -8.44 -0.66
CA THR A 122 -11.28 -7.58 -1.01
C THR A 122 -11.39 -6.38 -0.06
N LEU A 123 -12.40 -5.52 -0.26
CA LEU A 123 -12.51 -4.22 0.41
C LEU A 123 -13.71 -4.17 1.38
N PRO A 124 -13.51 -4.19 2.70
CA PRO A 124 -14.59 -4.29 3.70
C PRO A 124 -15.47 -3.06 3.88
N GLY A 125 -15.33 -2.07 3.00
CA GLY A 125 -16.16 -0.88 2.99
C GLY A 125 -16.82 -0.64 1.64
N ASP A 126 -16.80 -1.64 0.76
CA ASP A 126 -17.35 -1.61 -0.58
C ASP A 126 -18.14 -2.90 -0.85
N PRO A 127 -19.49 -2.86 -0.80
CA PRO A 127 -20.33 -4.05 -0.90
C PRO A 127 -20.31 -4.69 -2.31
N THR A 128 -19.60 -4.09 -3.26
CA THR A 128 -19.34 -4.66 -4.59
C THR A 128 -18.02 -5.43 -4.67
N SER A 129 -17.15 -5.31 -3.67
CA SER A 129 -15.87 -5.99 -3.55
C SER A 129 -16.00 -7.30 -2.77
N LYS A 130 -16.60 -8.32 -3.39
CA LYS A 130 -16.87 -9.59 -2.69
C LYS A 130 -15.80 -10.65 -2.91
N PRO A 131 -15.52 -11.49 -1.90
CA PRO A 131 -14.73 -12.70 -2.11
C PRO A 131 -15.38 -13.62 -3.16
N ALA A 132 -14.55 -14.25 -3.98
CA ALA A 132 -15.02 -15.21 -4.99
C ALA A 132 -15.46 -16.57 -4.36
N LYS A 133 -14.96 -16.87 -3.16
CA LYS A 133 -15.28 -18.10 -2.43
C LYS A 133 -16.51 -17.89 -1.56
N SER A 134 -17.25 -18.95 -1.28
CA SER A 134 -18.34 -18.91 -0.31
C SER A 134 -17.82 -18.54 1.08
N LEU A 135 -18.69 -17.94 1.92
CA LEU A 135 -18.35 -17.60 3.31
C LEU A 135 -17.80 -18.79 4.10
N GLY A 136 -18.40 -19.97 3.94
CA GLY A 136 -17.98 -21.19 4.64
C GLY A 136 -16.59 -21.64 4.23
N ASP A 137 -16.31 -21.69 2.93
CA ASP A 137 -15.00 -22.11 2.41
C ASP A 137 -13.90 -21.12 2.78
N LEU A 138 -14.21 -19.82 2.70
CA LEU A 138 -13.27 -18.76 3.04
C LEU A 138 -12.93 -18.77 4.53
N ARG A 139 -13.92 -18.96 5.40
CA ARG A 139 -13.70 -19.11 6.85
C ARG A 139 -12.82 -20.32 7.16
N ALA A 140 -13.11 -21.47 6.55
CA ALA A 140 -12.32 -22.69 6.75
C ALA A 140 -10.86 -22.53 6.28
N GLU A 141 -10.63 -21.75 5.22
CA GLU A 141 -9.29 -21.43 4.75
C GLU A 141 -8.57 -20.44 5.66
N PHE A 142 -9.27 -19.40 6.12
CA PHE A 142 -8.75 -18.42 7.07
C PHE A 142 -8.30 -19.09 8.37
N GLU A 143 -9.12 -19.97 8.94
CA GLU A 143 -8.78 -20.76 10.14
C GLU A 143 -7.56 -21.65 9.90
N ARG A 144 -7.50 -22.34 8.75
CA ARG A 144 -6.36 -23.19 8.36
C ARG A 144 -5.07 -22.39 8.18
N ALA A 145 -5.17 -21.12 7.77
CA ALA A 145 -4.06 -20.19 7.67
C ALA A 145 -3.63 -19.59 9.02
N GLY A 146 -4.30 -19.96 10.12
CA GLY A 146 -3.99 -19.50 11.48
C GLY A 146 -4.87 -18.35 11.98
N GLY A 147 -5.87 -17.93 11.18
CA GLY A 147 -6.81 -16.88 11.54
C GLY A 147 -6.17 -15.51 11.76
N LEU A 148 -6.81 -14.69 12.59
CA LEU A 148 -6.30 -13.36 12.92
C LEU A 148 -5.05 -13.48 13.80
N PRO A 149 -3.91 -12.88 13.43
CA PRO A 149 -2.69 -12.99 14.23
C PRO A 149 -2.89 -12.48 15.67
N GLY A 150 -2.33 -13.22 16.63
CA GLY A 150 -2.20 -12.74 18.00
C GLY A 150 -1.29 -11.50 18.09
N GLU A 151 -1.37 -10.74 19.18
CA GLU A 151 -0.59 -9.50 19.35
C GLU A 151 0.93 -9.73 19.24
N GLU A 152 1.40 -10.89 19.70
CA GLU A 152 2.82 -11.29 19.70
C GLU A 152 3.34 -11.72 18.30
N GLN A 153 2.47 -12.27 17.45
CA GLN A 153 2.87 -13.05 16.26
C GLN A 153 3.01 -12.19 14.99
N ALA A 154 2.54 -10.95 15.00
CA ALA A 154 2.55 -10.07 13.84
C ALA A 154 3.91 -9.39 13.56
N SER A 155 4.99 -9.75 14.28
CA SER A 155 6.32 -9.15 14.11
C SER A 155 7.45 -10.19 14.02
N PRO A 156 7.60 -10.93 12.90
CA PRO A 156 8.86 -11.62 12.63
C PRO A 156 9.79 -10.60 11.97
N GLY A 157 10.71 -10.03 12.73
CA GLY A 157 11.67 -9.04 12.23
C GLY A 157 12.80 -8.63 13.18
N ALA A 158 12.78 -9.07 14.44
CA ALA A 158 13.96 -9.05 15.30
C ALA A 158 14.41 -10.50 15.48
N GLY A 159 15.49 -10.88 14.80
CA GLY A 159 15.94 -12.24 14.68
C GLY A 159 16.24 -12.94 16.00
N LYS A 160 16.16 -14.27 15.96
CA LYS A 160 17.04 -15.14 16.74
C LYS A 160 17.57 -16.22 15.79
N SER A 161 18.79 -16.02 15.33
CA SER A 161 19.66 -17.15 14.99
C SER A 161 19.77 -18.01 16.24
N ARG A 162 19.43 -19.29 16.11
CA ARG A 162 19.92 -20.36 16.97
C ARG A 162 20.61 -21.37 16.09
#